data_AF-A0A5F9DM76-F1
#
_entry.id   AF-A0A5F9DM76-F1
#
_cell.length_a   1.000
_cell.length_b   1.000
_cell.length_c   1.000
_cell.angle_alpha   90.00
_cell.angle_beta   90.00
_cell.angle_gamma   90.00
#
_symmetry.space_group_name_H-M   'P 1'
#
loop_
_entity.id
_entity.type
_entity.pdbx_description
1 polymer ?
#
loop_
_entity_poly.entity_id
_entity_poly.type
_entity_poly.pdbx_seq_one_letter_code
_entity_poly.pdbx_strand_id
1 'polypeptide(L)'
;MGETISKRLKQQLGGEAEMEERAFPNPFPDYEPAASAALAAAGAEGTGCARPPPATDEPGLPFHQDGKIIHNFMRQIQTKIKDLLQQMEEGLKTADPHDCSAYTGWTGIALLYLQLYRVTCDQTYLLRSLDYVKRTLRNLNGRRVTFLCGDAGPLAVGAVIYHQLRSDCESRECITKLLQLHRTVVCQDSDLPDELLYGRAGYLYALLYLNTEIGPGTVCESAIKEVVDAIIESGKALSREERKAERCPLLYQWHRKQYLGAAHGMAGIYYMLMQPAAKVDQETLMEMVKPSIDYVRHKKFRSGNYPSSLSNETDRLVHWCHGAPGVVHMLMQAYKAWLALFTSSLTSWCQRHHGFQHLNLAVHRGMKRAGSPNDGSPGCTSSWRCQADEAASAGWVTPARLLHTCSPATTPSSAWFSNVLGKEKSLPSPEIVCVPTPPTELRTPAYSSHQKCHLCLLPTPQQSEEINAQFTLFCIHRN
;
A
#
# COMPACT_ATOMS: atom_id res chain seq x y z
N MET A 1 -20.45 29.75 -44.21
CA MET A 1 -20.10 28.39 -44.71
C MET A 1 -19.76 27.55 -43.50
N GLY A 2 -20.39 26.38 -43.33
CA GLY A 2 -20.18 25.53 -42.15
C GLY A 2 -19.60 24.16 -42.49
N GLU A 3 -19.26 23.41 -41.43
CA GLU A 3 -19.38 21.95 -41.37
C GLU A 3 -18.55 21.07 -42.33
N THR A 4 -17.26 21.35 -42.51
CA THR A 4 -16.28 20.32 -42.94
C THR A 4 -15.03 20.24 -42.06
N ILE A 5 -15.19 20.37 -40.73
CA ILE A 5 -14.17 19.83 -39.81
C ILE A 5 -14.18 18.31 -39.94
N SER A 6 -13.15 17.75 -40.59
CA SER A 6 -13.00 16.31 -40.80
C SER A 6 -13.19 15.52 -39.51
N LYS A 7 -13.87 14.36 -39.57
CA LYS A 7 -14.04 13.45 -38.43
C LYS A 7 -12.69 13.12 -37.76
N ARG A 8 -11.62 13.05 -38.54
CA ARG A 8 -10.24 12.83 -38.07
C ARG A 8 -9.73 13.98 -37.20
N LEU A 9 -10.05 15.23 -37.54
CA LEU A 9 -9.70 16.41 -36.74
C LEU A 9 -10.53 16.47 -35.45
N LYS A 10 -11.84 16.18 -35.51
CA LYS A 10 -12.68 16.07 -34.30
C LYS A 10 -12.20 14.96 -33.34
N GLN A 11 -11.74 13.82 -33.86
CA GLN A 11 -11.11 12.78 -33.02
C GLN A 11 -9.73 13.15 -32.48
N GLN A 12 -8.99 14.07 -33.12
CA GLN A 12 -7.67 14.50 -32.65
C GLN A 12 -7.74 15.63 -31.62
N LEU A 13 -8.70 16.56 -31.73
CA LEU A 13 -8.84 17.70 -30.82
C LEU A 13 -9.93 17.50 -29.75
N GLY A 14 -10.94 16.67 -30.02
CA GLY A 14 -12.08 16.48 -29.12
C GLY A 14 -11.77 15.70 -27.83
N GLY A 15 -10.72 14.86 -27.83
CA GLY A 15 -10.29 14.16 -26.62
C GLY A 15 -9.66 15.11 -25.60
N GLU A 16 -8.72 15.94 -26.04
CA GLU A 16 -8.09 16.96 -25.18
C GLU A 16 -9.16 17.96 -24.68
N ALA A 17 -10.08 18.41 -25.54
CA ALA A 17 -11.22 19.24 -25.15
C ALA A 17 -12.16 18.57 -24.11
N GLU A 18 -12.59 17.31 -24.29
CA GLU A 18 -13.43 16.61 -23.29
C GLU A 18 -12.72 16.39 -21.94
N MET A 19 -11.39 16.42 -21.90
CA MET A 19 -10.61 16.38 -20.67
C MET A 19 -10.52 17.76 -20.02
N GLU A 20 -10.23 18.80 -20.81
CA GLU A 20 -10.15 20.21 -20.38
C GLU A 20 -11.49 20.72 -19.83
N GLU A 21 -12.62 20.39 -20.46
CA GLU A 21 -13.98 20.71 -19.99
C GLU A 21 -14.30 20.16 -18.58
N ARG A 22 -13.50 19.21 -18.08
CA ARG A 22 -13.69 18.52 -16.79
C ARG A 22 -12.67 18.94 -15.72
N ALA A 23 -11.79 19.88 -16.02
CA ALA A 23 -10.76 20.39 -15.13
C ALA A 23 -10.84 21.92 -15.02
N PHE A 24 -10.38 22.46 -13.89
CA PHE A 24 -10.02 23.89 -13.85
C PHE A 24 -8.63 24.04 -14.47
N PRO A 25 -8.37 25.07 -15.30
CA PRO A 25 -7.01 25.42 -15.71
C PRO A 25 -6.15 25.61 -14.47
N ASN A 26 -5.02 24.89 -14.40
CA ASN A 26 -4.14 24.94 -13.22
C ASN A 26 -3.57 26.36 -13.05
N PRO A 27 -3.89 27.08 -11.96
CA PRO A 27 -3.38 28.44 -11.74
C PRO A 27 -1.98 28.47 -11.13
N PHE A 28 -1.47 27.33 -10.69
CA PHE A 28 -0.16 27.23 -10.03
C PHE A 28 0.95 27.05 -11.07
N PRO A 29 2.07 27.79 -10.98
CA PRO A 29 3.22 27.58 -11.85
C PRO A 29 3.81 26.19 -11.65
N ASP A 30 4.46 25.66 -12.69
CA ASP A 30 5.23 24.43 -12.58
C ASP A 30 6.36 24.54 -11.54
N TYR A 31 6.74 23.41 -10.96
CA TYR A 31 7.83 23.35 -10.00
C TYR A 31 9.18 23.55 -10.71
N GLU A 32 9.69 24.78 -10.65
CA GLU A 32 11.08 25.08 -10.99
C GLU A 32 12.02 24.56 -9.87
N PRO A 33 12.92 23.59 -10.15
CA PRO A 33 13.97 23.15 -9.22
C PRO A 33 15.04 24.25 -9.14
N ALA A 34 14.70 25.33 -8.46
CA ALA A 34 15.05 26.66 -8.95
C ALA A 34 16.53 27.02 -8.91
N ALA A 35 16.88 27.95 -9.81
CA ALA A 35 18.08 28.77 -9.75
C ALA A 35 18.19 29.64 -8.47
N SER A 36 17.30 29.49 -7.48
CA SER A 36 17.37 30.11 -6.16
C SER A 36 18.67 29.77 -5.43
N ALA A 37 19.18 28.54 -5.58
CA ALA A 37 20.48 28.14 -5.03
C ALA A 37 21.65 28.87 -5.74
N ALA A 38 21.57 29.05 -7.06
CA ALA A 38 22.62 29.69 -7.85
C ALA A 38 22.64 31.21 -7.68
N LEU A 39 21.46 31.87 -7.65
CA LEU A 39 21.34 33.31 -7.47
C LEU A 39 21.70 33.75 -6.04
N ALA A 40 21.47 32.91 -5.03
CA ALA A 40 21.94 33.16 -3.67
C ALA A 40 23.47 33.12 -3.57
N ALA A 41 24.14 32.25 -4.33
CA ALA A 41 25.61 32.20 -4.40
C ALA A 41 26.19 33.35 -5.24
N ALA A 42 25.57 33.69 -6.37
CA ALA A 42 26.03 34.74 -7.27
C ALA A 42 25.79 36.17 -6.74
N GLY A 43 24.86 36.35 -5.79
CA GLY A 43 24.55 37.66 -5.19
C GLY A 43 25.55 38.16 -4.14
N ALA A 44 26.62 37.41 -3.86
CA ALA A 44 27.60 37.73 -2.82
C ALA A 44 28.72 38.70 -3.26
N GLU A 45 28.90 38.93 -4.57
CA GLU A 45 29.91 39.84 -5.12
C GLU A 45 29.28 40.78 -6.17
N GLY A 46 29.59 42.09 -6.14
CA GLY A 46 29.28 43.02 -7.24
C GLY A 46 28.22 44.10 -7.02
N THR A 47 28.50 45.06 -6.13
CA THR A 47 28.16 46.50 -6.27
C THR A 47 26.79 46.93 -6.87
N GLY A 48 25.87 47.34 -6.00
CA GLY A 48 25.36 48.73 -6.02
C GLY A 48 24.34 49.16 -7.08
N CYS A 49 23.06 48.79 -6.90
CA CYS A 49 21.95 49.68 -7.26
C CYS A 49 20.74 49.47 -6.31
N ALA A 50 19.97 50.52 -6.05
CA ALA A 50 18.89 50.50 -5.07
C ALA A 50 17.62 49.83 -5.65
N ARG A 51 17.49 48.52 -5.44
CA ARG A 51 16.24 47.78 -5.71
C ARG A 51 15.24 48.05 -4.58
N PRO A 52 13.97 48.41 -4.86
CA PRO A 52 12.95 48.53 -3.82
C PRO A 52 12.74 47.15 -3.13
N PRO A 53 12.34 47.13 -1.84
CA PRO A 53 12.14 45.87 -1.13
C PRO A 53 11.08 45.01 -1.84
N PRO A 54 11.27 43.69 -1.95
CA PRO A 54 10.25 42.80 -2.48
C PRO A 54 8.99 42.89 -1.61
N ALA A 55 7.81 42.97 -2.24
CA ALA A 55 6.54 42.88 -1.53
C ALA A 55 6.46 41.53 -0.81
N THR A 56 5.94 41.53 0.42
CA THR A 56 6.08 40.42 1.39
C THR A 56 5.09 39.26 1.17
N ASP A 57 4.64 39.05 -0.08
CA ASP A 57 3.54 38.16 -0.44
C ASP A 57 3.87 37.14 -1.55
N GLU A 58 5.16 36.96 -1.89
CA GLU A 58 5.62 35.77 -2.62
C GLU A 58 5.61 34.54 -1.68
N PRO A 59 4.74 33.54 -1.87
CA PRO A 59 4.69 32.36 -1.02
C PRO A 59 5.83 31.43 -1.44
N GLY A 60 7.00 31.61 -0.82
CA GLY A 60 8.12 30.68 -0.96
C GLY A 60 7.67 29.23 -0.72
N LEU A 61 8.25 28.30 -1.49
CA LEU A 61 7.84 26.90 -1.57
C LEU A 61 7.40 26.31 -0.20
N PRO A 62 6.27 25.59 -0.12
CA PRO A 62 5.73 25.08 1.14
C PRO A 62 6.56 23.96 1.79
N PHE A 63 7.80 23.75 1.35
CA PHE A 63 8.74 22.74 1.80
C PHE A 63 10.11 23.35 2.13
N HIS A 64 10.72 22.87 3.20
CA HIS A 64 12.14 23.05 3.48
C HIS A 64 13.00 22.27 2.48
N GLN A 65 14.30 22.57 2.41
CA GLN A 65 15.25 21.91 1.48
C GLN A 65 15.40 20.39 1.71
N ASP A 66 15.00 19.88 2.88
CA ASP A 66 14.95 18.45 3.22
C ASP A 66 13.58 17.80 2.91
N GLY A 67 12.70 18.51 2.19
CA GLY A 67 11.36 18.06 1.82
C GLY A 67 10.30 18.18 2.90
N LYS A 68 10.64 18.59 4.14
CA LYS A 68 9.64 18.75 5.22
C LYS A 68 8.73 19.94 4.96
N ILE A 69 7.42 19.79 5.20
CA ILE A 69 6.45 20.89 5.06
C ILE A 69 6.79 22.03 6.03
N ILE A 70 6.80 23.28 5.54
CA ILE A 70 7.10 24.45 6.37
C ILE A 70 6.02 24.67 7.44
N HIS A 71 6.44 25.08 8.64
CA HIS A 71 5.56 25.22 9.80
C HIS A 71 4.30 26.09 9.54
N ASN A 72 4.42 27.17 8.76
CA ASN A 72 3.27 28.04 8.46
C ASN A 72 2.22 27.35 7.57
N PHE A 73 2.65 26.56 6.58
CA PHE A 73 1.75 25.79 5.72
C PHE A 73 1.16 24.58 6.48
N MET A 74 1.97 23.91 7.32
CA MET A 74 1.49 22.88 8.25
C MET A 74 0.37 23.42 9.17
N ARG A 75 0.53 24.63 9.72
CA ARG A 75 -0.52 25.30 10.51
C ARG A 75 -1.80 25.55 9.70
N GLN A 76 -1.69 26.01 8.45
CA GLN A 76 -2.85 26.21 7.58
C GLN A 76 -3.59 24.90 7.30
N ILE A 77 -2.86 23.82 6.98
CA ILE A 77 -3.40 22.46 6.81
C ILE A 77 -4.13 22.01 8.08
N GLN A 78 -3.49 22.13 9.25
CA GLN A 78 -4.05 21.71 10.54
C GLN A 78 -5.33 22.48 10.92
N THR A 79 -5.38 23.79 10.67
CA THR A 79 -6.62 24.57 10.84
C THR A 79 -7.70 24.06 9.90
N LYS A 80 -7.38 23.90 8.60
CA LYS A 80 -8.40 23.50 7.62
C LYS A 80 -8.94 22.09 7.84
N ILE A 81 -8.11 21.17 8.35
CA ILE A 81 -8.55 19.84 8.81
C ILE A 81 -9.57 19.97 9.93
N LYS A 82 -9.34 20.82 10.94
CA LYS A 82 -10.29 21.03 12.05
C LYS A 82 -11.63 21.61 11.57
N ASP A 83 -11.58 22.63 10.71
CA ASP A 83 -12.78 23.24 10.13
C ASP A 83 -13.64 22.22 9.36
N LEU A 84 -12.99 21.38 8.55
CA LEU A 84 -13.65 20.38 7.73
C LEU A 84 -14.16 19.18 8.54
N LEU A 85 -13.45 18.77 9.60
CA LEU A 85 -13.94 17.75 10.53
C LEU A 85 -15.19 18.22 11.29
N GLN A 86 -15.28 19.50 11.69
CA GLN A 86 -16.49 20.05 12.29
C GLN A 86 -17.67 20.05 11.30
N GLN A 87 -17.44 20.43 10.04
CA GLN A 87 -18.47 20.40 8.99
C GLN A 87 -18.92 18.98 8.65
N MET A 88 -17.98 18.02 8.62
CA MET A 88 -18.27 16.61 8.44
C MET A 88 -19.12 16.05 9.59
N GLU A 89 -18.74 16.30 10.84
CA GLU A 89 -19.48 15.84 12.03
C GLU A 89 -20.90 16.42 12.11
N GLU A 90 -21.11 17.65 11.63
CA GLU A 90 -22.45 18.21 11.49
C GLU A 90 -23.25 17.50 10.37
N GLY A 91 -22.65 17.31 9.19
CA GLY A 91 -23.29 16.64 8.06
C GLY A 91 -23.58 15.15 8.29
N LEU A 92 -22.78 14.46 9.10
CA LEU A 92 -22.99 13.04 9.44
C LEU A 92 -24.32 12.81 10.19
N LYS A 93 -24.90 13.83 10.83
CA LYS A 93 -26.21 13.71 11.51
C LYS A 93 -27.36 13.37 10.54
N THR A 94 -27.20 13.60 9.24
CA THR A 94 -28.19 13.28 8.19
C THR A 94 -27.72 12.22 7.20
N ALA A 95 -26.55 11.60 7.41
CA ALA A 95 -26.05 10.50 6.59
C ALA A 95 -26.87 9.20 6.79
N ASP A 96 -26.88 8.30 5.80
CA ASP A 96 -27.66 7.05 5.86
C ASP A 96 -27.27 6.23 7.11
N PRO A 97 -28.22 5.97 8.04
CA PRO A 97 -27.93 5.22 9.25
C PRO A 97 -27.51 3.75 9.01
N HIS A 98 -27.60 3.23 7.77
CA HIS A 98 -27.32 1.83 7.42
C HIS A 98 -26.08 1.60 6.55
N ASP A 99 -25.50 2.62 5.88
CA ASP A 99 -24.31 2.40 5.05
C ASP A 99 -23.09 2.09 5.93
N CYS A 100 -22.75 0.82 6.02
CA CYS A 100 -21.63 0.31 6.81
C CYS A 100 -20.34 0.18 5.99
N SER A 101 -20.32 0.61 4.72
CA SER A 101 -19.14 0.50 3.85
C SER A 101 -17.98 1.39 4.31
N ALA A 102 -16.77 1.11 3.80
CA ALA A 102 -15.63 2.03 3.92
C ALA A 102 -15.60 3.08 2.79
N TYR A 103 -16.32 2.84 1.68
CA TYR A 103 -16.34 3.71 0.49
C TYR A 103 -17.24 4.94 0.65
N THR A 104 -18.44 4.78 1.23
CA THR A 104 -19.40 5.87 1.46
C THR A 104 -19.99 5.89 2.88
N GLY A 105 -19.75 4.84 3.67
CA GLY A 105 -20.41 4.61 4.95
C GLY A 105 -19.59 4.89 6.20
N TRP A 106 -20.17 4.52 7.35
CA TRP A 106 -19.63 4.78 8.69
C TRP A 106 -18.26 4.14 8.96
N THR A 107 -17.87 3.08 8.23
CA THR A 107 -16.50 2.53 8.35
C THR A 107 -15.45 3.41 7.68
N GLY A 108 -15.81 4.19 6.65
CA GLY A 108 -14.92 5.19 6.05
C GLY A 108 -14.60 6.30 7.05
N ILE A 109 -15.60 6.72 7.81
CA ILE A 109 -15.45 7.68 8.92
C ILE A 109 -14.61 7.08 10.05
N ALA A 110 -14.85 5.82 10.44
CA ALA A 110 -14.02 5.13 11.42
C ALA A 110 -12.54 5.07 10.99
N LEU A 111 -12.27 4.74 9.72
CA LEU A 111 -10.92 4.69 9.15
C LEU A 111 -10.25 6.07 9.10
N LEU A 112 -11.00 7.14 8.79
CA LEU A 112 -10.51 8.52 8.87
C LEU A 112 -10.07 8.87 10.31
N TYR A 113 -10.89 8.58 11.32
CA TYR A 113 -10.52 8.82 12.72
C TYR A 113 -9.35 7.96 13.20
N LEU A 114 -9.21 6.72 12.70
CA LEU A 114 -8.04 5.89 12.94
C LEU A 114 -6.77 6.51 12.32
N GLN A 115 -6.87 7.10 11.12
CA GLN A 115 -5.75 7.79 10.48
C GLN A 115 -5.39 9.11 11.18
N LEU A 116 -6.37 9.86 11.70
CA LEU A 116 -6.11 11.04 12.53
C LEU A 116 -5.36 10.65 13.82
N TYR A 117 -5.75 9.57 14.48
CA TYR A 117 -5.03 9.01 15.63
C TYR A 117 -3.58 8.67 15.27
N ARG A 118 -3.31 7.99 14.15
CA ARG A 118 -1.93 7.63 13.72
C ARG A 118 -1.02 8.85 13.49
N VAL A 119 -1.58 9.97 13.04
CA VAL A 119 -0.82 11.19 12.71
C VAL A 119 -0.64 12.12 13.93
N THR A 120 -1.57 12.10 14.88
CA THR A 120 -1.57 13.02 16.04
C THR A 120 -1.26 12.37 17.38
N CYS A 121 -1.35 11.04 17.46
CA CYS A 121 -1.39 10.23 18.69
C CYS A 121 -2.52 10.59 19.67
N ASP A 122 -3.52 11.38 19.25
CA ASP A 122 -4.64 11.80 20.10
C ASP A 122 -5.65 10.67 20.29
N GLN A 123 -5.72 10.14 21.52
CA GLN A 123 -6.60 9.04 21.91
C GLN A 123 -8.09 9.36 21.73
N THR A 124 -8.49 10.64 21.70
CA THR A 124 -9.90 11.00 21.43
C THR A 124 -10.33 10.58 20.04
N TYR A 125 -9.42 10.60 19.05
CA TYR A 125 -9.70 10.11 17.70
C TYR A 125 -9.78 8.58 17.64
N LEU A 126 -8.96 7.84 18.40
CA LEU A 126 -9.08 6.38 18.48
C LEU A 126 -10.41 5.95 19.10
N LEU A 127 -10.86 6.63 20.16
CA LEU A 127 -12.18 6.40 20.76
C LEU A 127 -13.32 6.77 19.81
N ARG A 128 -13.20 7.89 19.06
CA ARG A 128 -14.19 8.29 18.05
C ARG A 128 -14.28 7.27 16.91
N SER A 129 -13.13 6.73 16.47
CA SER A 129 -13.05 5.65 15.49
C SER A 129 -13.76 4.38 15.98
N LEU A 130 -13.53 4.00 17.24
CA LEU A 130 -14.17 2.85 17.88
C LEU A 130 -15.70 2.99 17.92
N ASP A 131 -16.23 4.17 18.24
CA ASP A 131 -17.69 4.36 18.33
C ASP A 131 -18.39 4.23 16.97
N TYR A 132 -17.76 4.66 15.88
CA TYR A 132 -18.27 4.39 14.53
C TYR A 132 -18.16 2.92 14.14
N VAL A 133 -17.04 2.24 14.41
CA VAL A 133 -16.88 0.82 14.00
C VAL A 133 -17.77 -0.13 14.81
N LYS A 134 -18.01 0.15 16.10
CA LYS A 134 -18.99 -0.60 16.93
C LYS A 134 -20.39 -0.62 16.30
N ARG A 135 -20.76 0.43 15.55
CA ARG A 135 -22.05 0.51 14.84
C ARG A 135 -22.06 -0.38 13.61
N THR A 136 -21.00 -0.37 12.80
CA THR A 136 -20.97 -1.15 11.54
C THR A 136 -20.80 -2.65 11.79
N LEU A 137 -20.01 -3.04 12.80
CA LEU A 137 -19.85 -4.43 13.24
C LEU A 137 -21.16 -5.10 13.72
N ARG A 138 -22.20 -4.32 14.06
CA ARG A 138 -23.54 -4.81 14.43
C ARG A 138 -24.49 -4.98 13.24
N ASN A 139 -24.12 -4.47 12.06
CA ASN A 139 -24.98 -4.36 10.87
C ASN A 139 -24.34 -5.02 9.62
N LEU A 140 -23.44 -5.97 9.86
CA LEU A 140 -22.89 -6.87 8.84
C LEU A 140 -24.03 -7.65 8.17
N ASN A 141 -23.95 -7.85 6.85
CA ASN A 141 -25.09 -8.32 6.04
C ASN A 141 -24.75 -9.44 5.05
N GLY A 142 -23.48 -9.84 4.93
CA GLY A 142 -23.00 -10.95 4.11
C GLY A 142 -23.08 -10.76 2.59
N ARG A 143 -23.60 -9.63 2.09
CA ARG A 143 -23.86 -9.44 0.64
C ARG A 143 -22.62 -9.13 -0.19
N ARG A 144 -21.55 -8.65 0.44
CA ARG A 144 -20.32 -8.18 -0.21
C ARG A 144 -19.11 -8.45 0.68
N VAL A 145 -17.99 -8.79 0.05
CA VAL A 145 -16.80 -9.35 0.72
C VAL A 145 -15.58 -8.42 0.73
N THR A 146 -15.68 -7.20 0.20
CA THR A 146 -14.52 -6.30 0.02
C THR A 146 -14.31 -5.32 1.16
N PHE A 147 -13.08 -4.83 1.32
CA PHE A 147 -12.75 -3.77 2.27
C PHE A 147 -13.56 -2.48 2.01
N LEU A 148 -13.68 -2.07 0.75
CA LEU A 148 -14.33 -0.82 0.38
C LEU A 148 -15.85 -0.88 0.51
N CYS A 149 -16.50 -1.92 -0.02
CA CYS A 149 -17.96 -1.93 -0.21
C CYS A 149 -18.69 -3.08 0.52
N GLY A 150 -18.00 -3.88 1.34
CA GLY A 150 -18.56 -5.06 2.01
C GLY A 150 -18.08 -5.24 3.45
N ASP A 151 -18.48 -6.37 4.05
CA ASP A 151 -18.32 -6.64 5.49
C ASP A 151 -16.84 -6.75 5.93
N ALA A 152 -15.93 -7.05 4.99
CA ALA A 152 -14.50 -7.08 5.26
C ALA A 152 -13.91 -5.72 5.67
N GLY A 153 -14.53 -4.60 5.26
CA GLY A 153 -14.15 -3.26 5.72
C GLY A 153 -14.35 -3.08 7.21
N PRO A 154 -15.60 -3.13 7.72
CA PRO A 154 -15.90 -3.09 9.15
C PRO A 154 -15.04 -4.05 9.99
N LEU A 155 -14.86 -5.27 9.51
CA LEU A 155 -14.12 -6.32 10.21
C LEU A 155 -12.61 -6.03 10.29
N ALA A 156 -11.98 -5.64 9.17
CA ALA A 156 -10.55 -5.36 9.16
C ALA A 156 -10.21 -4.05 9.92
N VAL A 157 -10.99 -2.99 9.73
CA VAL A 157 -10.84 -1.72 10.46
C VAL A 157 -11.11 -1.93 11.96
N GLY A 158 -12.16 -2.68 12.30
CA GLY A 158 -12.48 -3.03 13.69
C GLY A 158 -11.37 -3.80 14.39
N ALA A 159 -10.79 -4.81 13.73
CA ALA A 159 -9.69 -5.59 14.28
C ALA A 159 -8.47 -4.74 14.65
N VAL A 160 -8.10 -3.76 13.80
CA VAL A 160 -6.99 -2.84 14.05
C VAL A 160 -7.30 -1.88 15.21
N ILE A 161 -8.51 -1.31 15.26
CA ILE A 161 -8.93 -0.42 16.35
C ILE A 161 -8.88 -1.15 17.69
N TYR A 162 -9.44 -2.38 17.75
CA TYR A 162 -9.39 -3.20 18.96
C TYR A 162 -7.96 -3.60 19.35
N HIS A 163 -7.08 -3.91 18.39
CA HIS A 163 -5.67 -4.19 18.68
C HIS A 163 -4.91 -2.96 19.27
N GLN A 164 -5.14 -1.77 18.71
CA GLN A 164 -4.57 -0.52 19.23
C GLN A 164 -5.04 -0.22 20.67
N LEU A 165 -6.28 -0.59 20.99
CA LEU A 165 -6.88 -0.48 22.34
C LEU A 165 -6.51 -1.64 23.29
N ARG A 166 -5.73 -2.64 22.84
CA ARG A 166 -5.40 -3.88 23.58
C ARG A 166 -6.60 -4.78 23.90
N SER A 167 -7.69 -4.64 23.15
CA SER A 167 -8.86 -5.54 23.12
C SER A 167 -8.59 -6.75 22.21
N ASP A 168 -7.65 -7.61 22.60
CA ASP A 168 -7.18 -8.73 21.77
C ASP A 168 -8.29 -9.78 21.49
N CYS A 169 -9.33 -9.87 22.33
CA CYS A 169 -10.43 -10.81 22.13
C CYS A 169 -11.33 -10.35 20.96
N GLU A 170 -11.79 -9.11 21.02
CA GLU A 170 -12.63 -8.47 20.00
C GLU A 170 -11.88 -8.29 18.67
N SER A 171 -10.56 -8.03 18.73
CA SER A 171 -9.69 -8.03 17.55
C SER A 171 -9.68 -9.41 16.86
N ARG A 172 -9.44 -10.49 17.61
CA ARG A 172 -9.48 -11.88 17.09
C ARG A 172 -10.86 -12.31 16.62
N GLU A 173 -11.94 -11.84 17.25
CA GLU A 173 -13.30 -12.09 16.78
C GLU A 173 -13.54 -11.46 15.40
N CYS A 174 -13.10 -10.21 15.20
CA CYS A 174 -13.19 -9.52 13.92
C CYS A 174 -12.38 -10.23 12.82
N ILE A 175 -11.16 -10.68 13.13
CA ILE A 175 -10.32 -11.47 12.20
C ILE A 175 -10.98 -12.81 11.86
N THR A 176 -11.56 -13.49 12.85
CA THR A 176 -12.25 -14.77 12.66
C THR A 176 -13.47 -14.62 11.74
N LYS A 177 -14.28 -13.57 11.94
CA LYS A 177 -15.41 -13.22 11.06
C LYS A 177 -14.95 -12.83 9.65
N LEU A 178 -13.81 -12.14 9.51
CA LEU A 178 -13.25 -11.82 8.18
C LEU A 178 -12.88 -13.10 7.40
N LEU A 179 -12.30 -14.09 8.09
CA LEU A 179 -11.94 -15.38 7.49
C LEU A 179 -13.16 -16.28 7.21
N GLN A 180 -14.33 -16.04 7.82
CA GLN A 180 -15.57 -16.73 7.43
C GLN A 180 -16.05 -16.34 6.02
N LEU A 181 -15.68 -15.16 5.51
CA LEU A 181 -15.98 -14.73 4.14
C LEU A 181 -15.16 -15.49 3.08
N HIS A 182 -13.98 -16.01 3.47
CA HIS A 182 -12.96 -16.57 2.58
C HIS A 182 -13.50 -17.61 1.60
N ARG A 183 -14.35 -18.53 2.08
CA ARG A 183 -14.94 -19.60 1.26
C ARG A 183 -15.70 -19.08 0.03
N THR A 184 -16.38 -17.93 0.14
CA THR A 184 -17.12 -17.31 -0.97
C THR A 184 -16.19 -16.67 -2.01
N VAL A 185 -14.99 -16.26 -1.58
CA VAL A 185 -13.97 -15.60 -2.41
C VAL A 185 -13.17 -16.60 -3.23
N VAL A 186 -12.73 -17.71 -2.62
CA VAL A 186 -11.87 -18.73 -3.27
C VAL A 186 -12.66 -19.81 -4.01
N CYS A 187 -13.98 -19.82 -3.92
CA CYS A 187 -14.83 -20.73 -4.69
C CYS A 187 -14.71 -20.45 -6.20
N GLN A 188 -14.47 -21.48 -7.00
CA GLN A 188 -14.32 -21.39 -8.46
C GLN A 188 -15.66 -21.18 -9.17
N ASP A 189 -16.75 -21.77 -8.64
CA ASP A 189 -18.12 -21.60 -9.15
C ASP A 189 -18.77 -20.27 -8.71
N SER A 190 -17.96 -19.26 -8.36
CA SER A 190 -18.42 -17.99 -7.78
C SER A 190 -18.34 -16.86 -8.81
N ASP A 191 -19.50 -16.30 -9.16
CA ASP A 191 -19.69 -15.09 -10.00
C ASP A 191 -19.01 -13.81 -9.43
N LEU A 192 -18.29 -13.92 -8.31
CA LEU A 192 -17.52 -12.84 -7.73
C LEU A 192 -16.46 -12.33 -8.73
N PRO A 193 -16.40 -11.00 -9.01
CA PRO A 193 -15.36 -10.44 -9.87
C PRO A 193 -14.00 -10.42 -9.15
N ASP A 194 -12.96 -9.94 -9.83
CA ASP A 194 -11.61 -9.87 -9.25
C ASP A 194 -11.20 -8.45 -8.83
N GLU A 195 -11.97 -7.42 -9.17
CA GLU A 195 -11.61 -6.01 -8.96
C GLU A 195 -11.73 -5.52 -7.49
N LEU A 196 -11.39 -4.24 -7.26
CA LEU A 196 -11.08 -3.73 -5.91
C LEU A 196 -12.32 -3.35 -5.10
N LEU A 197 -13.43 -2.97 -5.73
CA LEU A 197 -14.62 -2.50 -5.01
C LEU A 197 -15.57 -3.63 -4.63
N TYR A 198 -15.69 -4.69 -5.43
CA TYR A 198 -16.62 -5.79 -5.21
C TYR A 198 -16.00 -7.20 -5.33
N GLY A 199 -14.75 -7.31 -5.80
CA GLY A 199 -14.11 -8.57 -6.14
C GLY A 199 -12.98 -9.05 -5.23
N ARG A 200 -12.30 -10.12 -5.69
CA ARG A 200 -11.25 -10.84 -4.94
C ARG A 200 -10.08 -9.94 -4.52
N ALA A 201 -9.62 -8.99 -5.35
CA ALA A 201 -8.58 -8.04 -4.95
C ALA A 201 -9.02 -7.12 -3.80
N GLY A 202 -10.31 -6.77 -3.73
CA GLY A 202 -10.90 -6.00 -2.64
C GLY A 202 -10.98 -6.76 -1.30
N TYR A 203 -11.01 -8.10 -1.33
CA TYR A 203 -10.85 -8.94 -0.12
C TYR A 203 -9.37 -9.16 0.23
N LEU A 204 -8.52 -9.43 -0.78
CA LEU A 204 -7.07 -9.54 -0.60
C LEU A 204 -6.50 -8.30 0.11
N TYR A 205 -6.95 -7.09 -0.25
CA TYR A 205 -6.58 -5.86 0.45
C TYR A 205 -6.89 -5.91 1.96
N ALA A 206 -8.05 -6.43 2.38
CA ALA A 206 -8.40 -6.56 3.79
C ALA A 206 -7.45 -7.52 4.55
N LEU A 207 -7.04 -8.62 3.91
CA LEU A 207 -6.09 -9.57 4.50
C LEU A 207 -4.69 -8.96 4.64
N LEU A 208 -4.21 -8.24 3.62
CA LEU A 208 -2.89 -7.59 3.64
C LEU A 208 -2.85 -6.38 4.59
N TYR A 209 -3.97 -5.64 4.71
CA TYR A 209 -4.15 -4.56 5.68
C TYR A 209 -3.91 -5.06 7.11
N LEU A 210 -4.55 -6.16 7.52
CA LEU A 210 -4.31 -6.76 8.85
C LEU A 210 -2.84 -7.13 9.10
N ASN A 211 -2.19 -7.77 8.12
CA ASN A 211 -0.78 -8.14 8.24
C ASN A 211 0.18 -6.94 8.28
N THR A 212 -0.24 -5.78 7.77
CA THR A 212 0.50 -4.51 7.86
C THR A 212 0.27 -3.81 9.21
N GLU A 213 -0.96 -3.84 9.71
CA GLU A 213 -1.46 -2.93 10.75
C GLU A 213 -1.51 -3.53 12.16
N ILE A 214 -1.55 -4.86 12.25
CA ILE A 214 -1.45 -5.63 13.51
C ILE A 214 -0.09 -6.36 13.56
N GLY A 215 0.34 -6.90 12.41
CA GLY A 215 1.69 -7.42 12.21
C GLY A 215 1.74 -8.69 11.36
N PRO A 216 2.93 -9.10 10.88
CA PRO A 216 3.10 -10.26 10.03
C PRO A 216 2.56 -11.55 10.66
N GLY A 217 1.74 -12.30 9.92
CA GLY A 217 1.15 -13.56 10.37
C GLY A 217 -0.19 -13.43 11.10
N THR A 218 -0.75 -12.22 11.24
CA THR A 218 -2.13 -11.98 11.71
C THR A 218 -3.17 -12.72 10.85
N VAL A 219 -2.93 -12.76 9.53
CA VAL A 219 -3.58 -13.65 8.57
C VAL A 219 -2.52 -14.60 8.02
N CYS A 220 -2.85 -15.90 7.98
CA CYS A 220 -1.95 -16.93 7.50
C CYS A 220 -1.68 -16.84 5.99
N GLU A 221 -0.48 -17.25 5.59
CA GLU A 221 0.01 -17.12 4.22
C GLU A 221 -0.75 -18.01 3.22
N SER A 222 -1.32 -19.15 3.68
CA SER A 222 -2.15 -20.02 2.85
C SER A 222 -3.45 -19.34 2.43
N ALA A 223 -4.15 -18.65 3.34
CA ALA A 223 -5.38 -17.92 3.00
C ALA A 223 -5.10 -16.79 1.99
N ILE A 224 -3.98 -16.08 2.14
CA ILE A 224 -3.54 -15.07 1.17
C ILE A 224 -3.24 -15.72 -0.19
N LYS A 225 -2.52 -16.84 -0.20
CA LYS A 225 -2.20 -17.57 -1.44
C LYS A 225 -3.45 -18.10 -2.14
N GLU A 226 -4.42 -18.65 -1.41
CA GLU A 226 -5.67 -19.17 -2.00
C GLU A 226 -6.49 -18.07 -2.72
N VAL A 227 -6.49 -16.83 -2.19
CA VAL A 227 -7.12 -15.68 -2.87
C VAL A 227 -6.32 -15.25 -4.10
N VAL A 228 -4.98 -15.24 -4.00
CA VAL A 228 -4.07 -14.95 -5.13
C VAL A 228 -4.25 -15.97 -6.25
N ASP A 229 -4.25 -17.26 -5.94
CA ASP A 229 -4.41 -18.36 -6.91
C ASP A 229 -5.76 -18.26 -7.64
N ALA A 230 -6.84 -17.93 -6.91
CA ALA A 230 -8.16 -17.71 -7.50
C ALA A 230 -8.18 -16.52 -8.47
N ILE A 231 -7.52 -15.40 -8.13
CA ILE A 231 -7.36 -14.23 -9.03
C ILE A 231 -6.55 -14.63 -10.29
N ILE A 232 -5.47 -15.38 -10.12
CA ILE A 232 -4.59 -15.78 -11.22
C ILE A 232 -5.30 -16.73 -12.19
N GLU A 233 -6.02 -17.75 -11.69
CA GLU A 233 -6.75 -18.68 -12.56
C GLU A 233 -7.98 -18.06 -13.24
N SER A 234 -8.71 -17.17 -12.55
CA SER A 234 -9.75 -16.33 -13.17
C SER A 234 -9.18 -15.51 -14.33
N GLY A 235 -8.06 -14.83 -14.10
CA GLY A 235 -7.37 -14.02 -15.11
C GLY A 235 -6.92 -14.83 -16.33
N LYS A 236 -6.37 -16.04 -16.11
CA LYS A 236 -6.00 -16.98 -17.17
C LYS A 236 -7.22 -17.52 -17.92
N ALA A 237 -8.33 -17.78 -17.24
CA ALA A 237 -9.57 -18.29 -17.85
C ALA A 237 -10.14 -17.28 -18.85
N LEU A 238 -10.42 -16.05 -18.40
CA LEU A 238 -10.97 -15.00 -19.27
C LEU A 238 -10.00 -14.62 -20.41
N SER A 239 -8.69 -14.59 -20.16
CA SER A 239 -7.72 -14.30 -21.22
C SER A 239 -7.67 -15.36 -22.33
N ARG A 240 -7.93 -16.64 -21.99
CA ARG A 240 -8.08 -17.72 -22.97
C ARG A 240 -9.40 -17.59 -23.75
N GLU A 241 -10.51 -17.33 -23.06
CA GLU A 241 -11.84 -17.13 -23.67
C GLU A 241 -11.82 -15.97 -24.69
N GLU A 242 -11.31 -14.81 -24.27
CA GLU A 242 -11.16 -13.61 -25.09
C GLU A 242 -10.03 -13.71 -26.14
N ARG A 243 -9.30 -14.82 -26.21
CA ARG A 243 -8.17 -15.05 -27.12
C ARG A 243 -7.09 -13.96 -27.01
N LYS A 244 -6.77 -13.54 -25.78
CA LYS A 244 -5.73 -12.54 -25.46
C LYS A 244 -4.49 -13.15 -24.81
N ALA A 245 -4.48 -14.43 -24.44
CA ALA A 245 -3.42 -15.08 -23.66
C ALA A 245 -1.98 -14.76 -24.11
N GLU A 246 -1.70 -14.81 -25.42
CA GLU A 246 -0.38 -14.46 -26.02
C GLU A 246 0.09 -13.02 -25.76
N ARG A 247 -0.84 -12.10 -25.51
CA ARG A 247 -0.59 -10.65 -25.41
C ARG A 247 -0.82 -10.09 -24.01
N CYS A 248 -1.62 -10.79 -23.20
CA CYS A 248 -2.05 -10.36 -21.87
C CYS A 248 -2.47 -11.61 -21.07
N PRO A 249 -1.53 -12.40 -20.52
CA PRO A 249 -1.82 -13.72 -19.93
C PRO A 249 -2.90 -13.72 -18.85
N LEU A 250 -3.03 -12.61 -18.11
CA LEU A 250 -4.14 -12.33 -17.20
C LEU A 250 -5.05 -11.27 -17.84
N LEU A 251 -6.37 -11.46 -17.77
CA LEU A 251 -7.36 -10.48 -18.23
C LEU A 251 -8.56 -10.50 -17.29
N TYR A 252 -9.14 -9.33 -17.00
CA TYR A 252 -10.26 -9.21 -16.05
C TYR A 252 -11.38 -8.35 -16.63
N GLN A 253 -12.61 -8.62 -16.17
CA GLN A 253 -13.78 -7.82 -16.51
C GLN A 253 -14.71 -7.60 -15.31
N TRP A 254 -15.47 -6.52 -15.37
CA TRP A 254 -16.58 -6.22 -14.46
C TRP A 254 -17.74 -5.65 -15.27
N HIS A 255 -18.98 -6.07 -14.98
CA HIS A 255 -20.18 -5.77 -15.79
C HIS A 255 -19.95 -5.83 -17.32
N ARG A 256 -19.35 -6.93 -17.81
CA ARG A 256 -19.03 -7.19 -19.23
C ARG A 256 -18.12 -6.14 -19.89
N LYS A 257 -17.26 -5.48 -19.11
CA LYS A 257 -16.27 -4.52 -19.60
C LYS A 257 -14.89 -4.81 -19.01
N GLN A 258 -13.88 -4.81 -19.87
CA GLN A 258 -12.47 -4.96 -19.49
C GLN A 258 -11.92 -3.61 -19.05
N TYR A 259 -12.16 -3.25 -17.80
CA TYR A 259 -11.74 -1.98 -17.19
C TYR A 259 -10.21 -1.91 -16.96
N LEU A 260 -9.61 -0.73 -17.08
CA LEU A 260 -8.17 -0.53 -16.83
C LEU A 260 -7.86 0.13 -15.48
N GLY A 261 -8.73 1.02 -14.98
CA GLY A 261 -8.47 1.86 -13.80
C GLY A 261 -8.35 1.09 -12.46
N ALA A 262 -7.96 1.80 -11.39
CA ALA A 262 -7.66 1.16 -10.10
C ALA A 262 -8.88 0.61 -9.36
N ALA A 263 -10.08 1.15 -9.60
CA ALA A 263 -11.30 0.71 -8.93
C ALA A 263 -11.80 -0.64 -9.48
N HIS A 264 -12.27 -0.64 -10.73
CA HIS A 264 -12.96 -1.78 -11.34
C HIS A 264 -12.11 -2.60 -12.30
N GLY A 265 -10.81 -2.30 -12.41
CA GLY A 265 -10.00 -2.70 -13.54
C GLY A 265 -8.62 -3.28 -13.23
N MET A 266 -7.96 -3.67 -14.31
CA MET A 266 -6.68 -4.38 -14.32
C MET A 266 -5.59 -3.70 -13.47
N ALA A 267 -5.49 -2.37 -13.46
CA ALA A 267 -4.44 -1.70 -12.68
C ALA A 267 -4.57 -1.92 -11.16
N GLY A 268 -5.80 -1.98 -10.63
CA GLY A 268 -6.02 -2.29 -9.22
C GLY A 268 -5.62 -3.72 -8.88
N ILE A 269 -6.01 -4.67 -9.74
CA ILE A 269 -5.73 -6.10 -9.57
C ILE A 269 -4.22 -6.37 -9.65
N TYR A 270 -3.53 -5.84 -10.66
CA TYR A 270 -2.07 -5.97 -10.78
C TYR A 270 -1.31 -5.26 -9.66
N TYR A 271 -1.79 -4.09 -9.20
CA TYR A 271 -1.20 -3.42 -8.04
C TYR A 271 -1.27 -4.30 -6.78
N MET A 272 -2.40 -4.99 -6.55
CA MET A 272 -2.55 -5.91 -5.42
C MET A 272 -1.69 -7.18 -5.55
N LEU A 273 -1.61 -7.78 -6.74
CA LEU A 273 -0.74 -8.94 -7.00
C LEU A 273 0.75 -8.61 -6.85
N MET A 274 1.18 -7.37 -7.11
CA MET A 274 2.57 -6.94 -6.92
C MET A 274 2.90 -6.49 -5.49
N GLN A 275 1.99 -6.60 -4.50
CA GLN A 275 2.33 -6.30 -3.12
C GLN A 275 3.25 -7.39 -2.53
N PRO A 276 4.38 -7.06 -1.89
CA PRO A 276 5.28 -8.07 -1.31
C PRO A 276 4.56 -9.00 -0.30
N ALA A 277 3.59 -8.46 0.45
CA ALA A 277 2.78 -9.22 1.38
C ALA A 277 1.78 -10.21 0.72
N ALA A 278 1.49 -10.06 -0.58
CA ALA A 278 0.69 -11.02 -1.35
C ALA A 278 1.48 -12.30 -1.69
N LYS A 279 2.81 -12.26 -1.61
CA LYS A 279 3.74 -13.39 -1.85
C LYS A 279 3.51 -14.15 -3.16
N VAL A 280 3.10 -13.44 -4.22
CA VAL A 280 3.12 -13.99 -5.59
C VAL A 280 4.56 -14.36 -5.93
N ASP A 281 4.76 -15.56 -6.47
CA ASP A 281 6.08 -16.08 -6.79
C ASP A 281 6.71 -15.35 -8.00
N GLN A 282 8.03 -15.49 -8.16
CA GLN A 282 8.78 -14.78 -9.18
C GLN A 282 8.44 -15.22 -10.62
N GLU A 283 8.01 -16.48 -10.83
CA GLU A 283 7.64 -17.03 -12.13
C GLU A 283 6.30 -16.42 -12.57
N THR A 284 5.27 -16.50 -11.72
CA THR A 284 3.97 -15.84 -11.92
C THR A 284 4.11 -14.33 -12.11
N LEU A 285 4.97 -13.66 -11.33
CA LEU A 285 5.21 -12.22 -11.49
C LEU A 285 5.81 -11.87 -12.86
N MET A 286 6.79 -12.65 -13.33
CA MET A 286 7.51 -12.36 -14.58
C MET A 286 6.78 -12.83 -15.84
N GLU A 287 6.10 -13.98 -15.78
CA GLU A 287 5.47 -14.62 -16.95
C GLU A 287 3.98 -14.31 -17.09
N MET A 288 3.28 -13.99 -15.99
CA MET A 288 1.83 -13.69 -16.02
C MET A 288 1.55 -12.22 -15.76
N VAL A 289 2.04 -11.67 -14.63
CA VAL A 289 1.69 -10.31 -14.17
C VAL A 289 2.38 -9.23 -15.02
N LYS A 290 3.71 -9.32 -15.22
CA LYS A 290 4.47 -8.34 -16.00
C LYS A 290 3.96 -8.15 -17.44
N PRO A 291 3.81 -9.19 -18.30
CA PRO A 291 3.31 -8.98 -19.66
C PRO A 291 1.88 -8.43 -19.70
N SER A 292 1.05 -8.74 -18.70
CA SER A 292 -0.30 -8.19 -18.59
C SER A 292 -0.31 -6.70 -18.17
N ILE A 293 0.67 -6.26 -17.38
CA ILE A 293 0.94 -4.84 -17.11
C ILE A 293 1.48 -4.13 -18.36
N ASP A 294 2.40 -4.76 -19.09
CA ASP A 294 2.90 -4.21 -20.36
C ASP A 294 1.75 -4.07 -21.38
N TYR A 295 0.80 -4.99 -21.43
CA TYR A 295 -0.41 -4.85 -22.25
C TYR A 295 -1.23 -3.61 -21.89
N VAL A 296 -1.47 -3.37 -20.59
CA VAL A 296 -2.18 -2.16 -20.09
C VAL A 296 -1.39 -0.89 -20.40
N ARG A 297 -0.07 -0.88 -20.22
CA ARG A 297 0.83 0.24 -20.56
C ARG A 297 0.72 0.65 -22.04
N HIS A 298 0.53 -0.30 -22.95
CA HIS A 298 0.30 -0.03 -24.39
C HIS A 298 -1.13 0.43 -24.73
N LYS A 299 -2.01 0.69 -23.75
CA LYS A 299 -3.35 1.30 -23.94
C LYS A 299 -3.40 2.79 -23.64
N LYS A 300 -2.28 3.39 -23.26
CA LYS A 300 -2.15 4.82 -22.98
C LYS A 300 -2.57 5.65 -24.20
N PHE A 301 -3.38 6.68 -23.97
CA PHE A 301 -3.70 7.70 -24.98
C PHE A 301 -2.49 8.58 -25.31
N ARG A 302 -2.63 9.42 -26.35
CA ARG A 302 -1.58 10.37 -26.79
C ARG A 302 -1.24 11.39 -25.70
N SER A 303 -2.25 11.89 -25.00
CA SER A 303 -2.18 12.74 -23.81
C SER A 303 -1.30 12.20 -22.68
N GLY A 304 -1.13 10.87 -22.63
CA GLY A 304 -0.55 10.17 -21.47
C GLY A 304 -1.59 9.58 -20.51
N ASN A 305 -2.88 9.89 -20.68
CA ASN A 305 -3.96 9.32 -19.90
C ASN A 305 -4.31 7.87 -20.33
N TYR A 306 -5.26 7.22 -19.67
CA TYR A 306 -5.70 5.85 -19.96
C TYR A 306 -7.22 5.75 -20.14
N PRO A 307 -7.72 4.90 -21.07
CA PRO A 307 -9.16 4.66 -21.22
C PRO A 307 -9.72 3.96 -19.98
N SER A 308 -10.99 4.23 -19.68
CA SER A 308 -11.73 3.55 -18.60
C SER A 308 -11.80 2.03 -18.79
N SER A 309 -12.03 1.58 -20.03
CA SER A 309 -12.10 0.18 -20.45
C SER A 309 -11.56 -0.01 -21.86
N LEU A 310 -11.11 -1.22 -22.22
CA LEU A 310 -10.44 -1.51 -23.50
C LEU A 310 -11.25 -1.16 -24.77
N SER A 311 -12.57 -1.01 -24.65
CA SER A 311 -13.50 -0.62 -25.72
C SER A 311 -13.92 0.86 -25.70
N ASN A 312 -13.39 1.69 -24.80
CA ASN A 312 -13.66 3.13 -24.76
C ASN A 312 -12.52 3.93 -25.39
N GLU A 313 -12.82 4.68 -26.45
CA GLU A 313 -11.86 5.56 -27.14
C GLU A 313 -11.89 7.01 -26.61
N THR A 314 -12.86 7.37 -25.75
CA THR A 314 -13.00 8.74 -25.23
C THR A 314 -12.04 9.00 -24.06
N ASP A 315 -11.10 9.91 -24.29
CA ASP A 315 -10.08 10.34 -23.33
C ASP A 315 -10.55 11.55 -22.49
N ARG A 316 -11.15 11.32 -21.32
CA ARG A 316 -11.73 12.40 -20.49
C ARG A 316 -11.77 12.17 -18.98
N LEU A 317 -11.43 10.97 -18.52
CA LEU A 317 -11.50 10.62 -17.10
C LEU A 317 -10.10 10.66 -16.52
N VAL A 318 -9.88 11.57 -15.56
CA VAL A 318 -8.62 11.78 -14.87
C VAL A 318 -8.87 11.54 -13.37
N HIS A 319 -9.33 10.34 -13.05
CA HIS A 319 -9.73 9.94 -11.70
C HIS A 319 -8.89 8.75 -11.20
N TRP A 320 -8.87 8.52 -9.89
CA TRP A 320 -8.35 7.27 -9.31
C TRP A 320 -9.11 6.03 -9.83
N CYS A 321 -10.44 6.11 -9.93
CA CYS A 321 -11.24 4.98 -10.39
C CYS A 321 -11.03 4.67 -11.88
N HIS A 322 -10.79 5.68 -12.71
CA HIS A 322 -10.61 5.58 -14.17
C HIS A 322 -9.70 6.71 -14.68
N GLY A 323 -8.59 6.36 -15.33
CA GLY A 323 -7.59 7.30 -15.84
C GLY A 323 -6.20 7.12 -15.21
N ALA A 324 -5.26 7.98 -15.60
CA ALA A 324 -3.88 7.98 -15.13
C ALA A 324 -3.72 8.03 -13.60
N PRO A 325 -4.51 8.78 -12.80
CA PRO A 325 -4.37 8.79 -11.35
C PRO A 325 -4.67 7.44 -10.69
N GLY A 326 -5.41 6.54 -11.35
CA GLY A 326 -5.52 5.14 -10.92
C GLY A 326 -4.35 4.28 -11.40
N VAL A 327 -4.02 4.39 -12.69
CA VAL A 327 -3.02 3.52 -13.35
C VAL A 327 -1.59 3.80 -12.86
N VAL A 328 -1.28 5.00 -12.38
CA VAL A 328 0.05 5.37 -11.87
C VAL A 328 0.51 4.50 -10.70
N HIS A 329 -0.40 4.10 -9.79
CA HIS A 329 -0.05 3.23 -8.67
C HIS A 329 0.52 1.87 -9.13
N MET A 330 -0.12 1.26 -10.13
CA MET A 330 0.36 0.03 -10.78
C MET A 330 1.73 0.24 -11.43
N LEU A 331 1.93 1.35 -12.15
CA LEU A 331 3.20 1.63 -12.84
C LEU A 331 4.36 1.87 -11.85
N MET A 332 4.12 2.58 -10.75
CA MET A 332 5.11 2.79 -9.69
C MET A 332 5.44 1.49 -8.96
N GLN A 333 4.44 0.65 -8.66
CA GLN A 333 4.67 -0.64 -8.01
C GLN A 333 5.41 -1.62 -8.94
N ALA A 334 5.09 -1.65 -10.23
CA ALA A 334 5.82 -2.42 -11.23
C ALA A 334 7.29 -1.99 -11.30
N TYR A 335 7.58 -0.69 -11.30
CA TYR A 335 8.95 -0.19 -11.26
C TYR A 335 9.70 -0.66 -9.99
N LYS A 336 9.09 -0.51 -8.80
CA LYS A 336 9.67 -0.99 -7.53
C LYS A 336 9.94 -2.50 -7.56
N ALA A 337 8.97 -3.30 -8.00
CA ALA A 337 9.08 -4.76 -8.06
C ALA A 337 10.16 -5.24 -9.03
N TRP A 338 10.19 -4.72 -10.26
CA TRP A 338 11.14 -5.16 -11.28
C TRP A 338 12.57 -4.71 -10.99
N LEU A 339 12.75 -3.54 -10.37
CA LEU A 339 14.05 -3.10 -9.87
C LEU A 339 14.58 -4.03 -8.75
N ALA A 340 13.72 -4.44 -7.81
CA ALA A 340 14.07 -5.37 -6.74
C ALA A 340 14.43 -6.78 -7.26
N LEU A 341 13.73 -7.28 -8.28
CA LEU A 341 14.09 -8.54 -8.95
C LEU A 341 15.41 -8.44 -9.74
N PHE A 342 15.74 -7.28 -10.28
CA PHE A 342 17.01 -7.06 -10.98
C PHE A 342 18.20 -7.01 -10.01
N THR A 343 18.07 -6.30 -8.88
CA THR A 343 19.14 -6.21 -7.87
C THR A 343 19.35 -7.53 -7.12
N SER A 344 18.30 -8.28 -6.81
CA SER A 344 18.42 -9.63 -6.23
C SER A 344 19.06 -10.61 -7.22
N SER A 345 18.71 -10.54 -8.50
CA SER A 345 19.34 -11.32 -9.57
C SER A 345 20.84 -11.03 -9.67
N LEU A 346 21.24 -9.75 -9.76
CA LEU A 346 22.66 -9.34 -9.78
C LEU A 346 23.42 -9.78 -8.52
N THR A 347 22.79 -9.70 -7.34
CA THR A 347 23.40 -10.16 -6.08
C THR A 347 23.63 -11.67 -6.12
N SER A 348 22.63 -12.44 -6.57
CA SER A 348 22.74 -13.90 -6.73
C SER A 348 23.70 -14.34 -7.83
N TRP A 349 23.90 -13.51 -8.86
CA TRP A 349 24.91 -13.71 -9.91
C TRP A 349 26.30 -13.47 -9.35
N CYS A 350 26.51 -12.34 -8.67
CA CYS A 350 27.78 -12.01 -8.04
C CYS A 350 28.18 -13.09 -7.01
N GLN A 351 27.27 -13.51 -6.14
CA GLN A 351 27.49 -14.60 -5.18
C GLN A 351 27.84 -15.94 -5.87
N ARG A 352 27.16 -16.30 -6.97
CA ARG A 352 27.49 -17.52 -7.75
C ARG A 352 28.83 -17.43 -8.46
N HIS A 353 29.25 -16.24 -8.91
CA HIS A 353 30.52 -16.04 -9.62
C HIS A 353 31.70 -15.67 -8.72
N HIS A 354 31.50 -15.32 -7.45
CA HIS A 354 32.58 -15.20 -6.46
C HIS A 354 33.32 -16.52 -6.21
N GLY A 355 32.73 -17.68 -6.56
CA GLY A 355 33.42 -18.96 -6.61
C GLY A 355 34.58 -19.04 -7.62
N PHE A 356 34.73 -18.07 -8.54
CA PHE A 356 35.78 -18.05 -9.55
C PHE A 356 37.08 -17.30 -9.16
N GLN A 357 37.20 -16.82 -7.91
CA GLN A 357 38.41 -16.10 -7.47
C GLN A 357 39.70 -16.93 -7.46
N HIS A 358 39.63 -18.26 -7.60
CA HIS A 358 40.82 -19.13 -7.61
C HIS A 358 41.59 -19.21 -8.94
N LEU A 359 41.11 -18.63 -10.05
CA LEU A 359 41.77 -18.78 -11.36
C LEU A 359 42.83 -17.71 -11.71
N ASN A 360 43.03 -16.68 -10.87
CA ASN A 360 43.95 -15.58 -11.18
C ASN A 360 45.43 -15.79 -10.78
N LEU A 361 45.78 -16.87 -10.06
CA LEU A 361 47.20 -17.18 -9.77
C LEU A 361 47.95 -17.83 -10.95
N ALA A 362 47.25 -18.38 -11.95
CA ALA A 362 47.90 -19.04 -13.09
C ALA A 362 48.55 -18.04 -14.07
N VAL A 363 47.87 -16.94 -14.39
CA VAL A 363 48.30 -15.97 -15.40
C VAL A 363 49.60 -15.25 -14.98
N HIS A 364 49.74 -14.90 -13.71
CA HIS A 364 50.93 -14.21 -13.18
C HIS A 364 52.20 -15.09 -13.05
N ARG A 365 52.15 -16.37 -13.42
CA ARG A 365 53.36 -17.22 -13.55
C ARG A 365 53.75 -17.54 -14.99
N GLY A 366 52.91 -17.21 -15.99
CA GLY A 366 53.25 -17.41 -17.40
C GLY A 366 54.20 -16.36 -17.98
N MET A 367 54.00 -15.08 -17.65
CA MET A 367 54.70 -13.94 -18.27
C MET A 367 55.99 -13.55 -17.52
N LYS A 368 56.93 -14.50 -17.42
CA LYS A 368 58.32 -14.25 -16.95
C LYS A 368 59.42 -14.94 -17.79
N ARG A 369 59.14 -15.23 -19.07
CA ARG A 369 60.16 -15.64 -20.06
C ARG A 369 59.88 -14.96 -21.40
N ALA A 370 60.93 -14.44 -22.03
CA ALA A 370 60.93 -13.44 -23.12
C ALA A 370 60.26 -12.10 -22.75
N GLY A 371 60.86 -10.93 -23.02
CA GLY A 371 62.22 -10.64 -23.49
C GLY A 371 62.48 -9.12 -23.53
N SER A 372 63.70 -8.69 -23.15
CA SER A 372 64.22 -7.33 -23.36
C SER A 372 65.09 -7.30 -24.64
N PRO A 373 65.43 -6.15 -25.28
CA PRO A 373 65.89 -4.92 -24.60
C PRO A 373 65.51 -3.55 -25.22
N ASN A 374 65.95 -2.47 -24.56
CA ASN A 374 66.11 -1.07 -25.03
C ASN A 374 64.83 -0.27 -25.38
N ASP A 375 64.78 1.07 -25.26
CA ASP A 375 65.80 2.09 -24.92
C ASP A 375 65.19 3.32 -24.19
N GLY A 376 66.02 4.18 -23.57
CA GLY A 376 65.70 5.61 -23.31
C GLY A 376 65.11 6.05 -21.94
N SER A 377 65.86 6.88 -21.20
CA SER A 377 65.48 7.55 -19.93
C SER A 377 65.53 9.10 -20.11
N PRO A 378 65.33 9.98 -19.09
CA PRO A 378 64.69 9.84 -17.76
C PRO A 378 63.66 10.97 -17.42
N GLY A 379 62.96 10.90 -16.27
CA GLY A 379 62.16 12.03 -15.73
C GLY A 379 61.52 11.82 -14.34
N CYS A 380 61.74 12.74 -13.40
CA CYS A 380 61.28 12.75 -11.99
C CYS A 380 59.88 13.42 -11.82
N THR A 381 59.11 13.34 -10.71
CA THR A 381 59.27 12.74 -9.35
C THR A 381 57.91 12.62 -8.61
N SER A 382 57.80 11.68 -7.65
CA SER A 382 57.02 11.74 -6.37
C SER A 382 55.49 12.00 -6.34
N SER A 383 54.71 11.61 -5.31
CA SER A 383 54.54 10.32 -4.60
C SER A 383 53.64 10.52 -3.36
N TRP A 384 52.62 9.69 -3.15
CA TRP A 384 52.09 9.34 -1.82
C TRP A 384 51.50 7.92 -1.83
N ARG A 385 51.51 7.25 -0.67
CA ARG A 385 50.98 5.88 -0.45
C ARG A 385 49.80 5.93 0.52
N CYS A 386 48.89 4.97 0.40
CA CYS A 386 48.14 4.45 1.55
C CYS A 386 48.82 3.18 2.06
N GLN A 387 48.86 3.00 3.38
CA GLN A 387 49.26 1.75 4.02
C GLN A 387 48.04 0.86 4.27
N ALA A 388 48.28 -0.45 4.31
CA ALA A 388 47.44 -1.43 4.97
C ALA A 388 48.38 -2.38 5.71
N ASP A 389 48.17 -2.58 7.00
CA ASP A 389 48.96 -3.44 7.87
C ASP A 389 48.05 -4.52 8.49
N GLU A 390 48.59 -5.73 8.71
CA GLU A 390 47.85 -6.95 9.09
C GLU A 390 47.93 -7.27 10.61
N ALA A 391 47.32 -8.41 10.98
CA ALA A 391 47.56 -9.25 12.18
C ALA A 391 46.86 -8.85 13.50
N ALA A 392 46.47 -9.80 14.39
CA ALA A 392 46.20 -11.24 14.21
C ALA A 392 45.42 -11.85 15.41
N SER A 393 44.76 -12.98 15.15
CA SER A 393 44.47 -14.14 16.03
C SER A 393 44.27 -13.99 17.56
N ALA A 394 43.16 -14.53 18.10
CA ALA A 394 43.13 -15.72 18.99
C ALA A 394 41.72 -16.03 19.54
N GLY A 395 41.46 -17.28 19.96
CA GLY A 395 40.34 -17.66 20.85
C GLY A 395 39.36 -18.71 20.33
N TRP A 396 39.40 -19.93 20.87
CA TRP A 396 38.41 -21.00 20.69
C TRP A 396 37.65 -21.26 22.00
N VAL A 397 36.32 -21.39 21.98
CA VAL A 397 35.52 -22.35 22.80
C VAL A 397 34.20 -22.67 22.07
N THR A 398 33.79 -23.94 22.06
CA THR A 398 32.44 -24.39 21.67
C THR A 398 31.73 -25.09 22.82
N PRO A 399 30.42 -24.89 23.03
CA PRO A 399 29.54 -25.85 23.72
C PRO A 399 28.85 -26.81 22.72
N ALA A 400 28.52 -28.02 23.17
CA ALA A 400 27.99 -29.09 22.32
C ALA A 400 26.45 -29.21 22.36
N ARG A 401 25.90 -30.04 21.45
CA ARG A 401 24.50 -30.51 21.47
C ARG A 401 24.17 -31.23 22.78
N LEU A 402 22.91 -31.12 23.21
CA LEU A 402 22.21 -32.21 23.89
C LEU A 402 21.05 -32.68 23.01
N LEU A 403 20.91 -34.00 22.89
CA LEU A 403 19.80 -34.69 22.22
C LEU A 403 18.96 -35.37 23.31
N HIS A 404 17.64 -35.44 23.12
CA HIS A 404 16.82 -36.47 23.75
C HIS A 404 15.78 -36.98 22.76
N THR A 405 15.50 -38.28 22.82
CA THR A 405 14.68 -39.03 21.86
C THR A 405 13.37 -39.53 22.48
N CYS A 406 12.45 -39.97 21.63
CA CYS A 406 11.07 -40.31 21.97
C CYS A 406 10.90 -41.64 22.70
N SER A 407 9.76 -41.81 23.40
CA SER A 407 8.99 -43.06 23.38
C SER A 407 7.53 -42.86 23.85
N PRO A 408 6.49 -43.48 23.23
CA PRO A 408 5.09 -43.38 23.63
C PRO A 408 4.53 -44.66 24.28
N ALA A 409 3.44 -44.57 25.06
CA ALA A 409 2.71 -45.73 25.62
C ALA A 409 1.19 -45.51 25.85
N THR A 410 0.38 -46.13 24.99
CA THR A 410 -0.91 -46.84 25.27
C THR A 410 -1.83 -46.47 26.45
N THR A 411 -3.02 -45.89 26.13
CA THR A 411 -4.42 -46.39 26.33
C THR A 411 -4.91 -46.98 27.68
N PRO A 412 -6.24 -47.04 28.00
CA PRO A 412 -7.46 -46.86 27.17
C PRO A 412 -8.45 -45.81 27.78
N SER A 413 -9.81 -45.81 27.72
CA SER A 413 -10.89 -46.65 27.13
C SER A 413 -12.25 -45.90 27.05
N SER A 414 -13.03 -46.11 25.97
CA SER A 414 -14.53 -46.17 25.87
C SER A 414 -15.46 -45.01 26.35
N ALA A 415 -16.73 -44.85 25.91
CA ALA A 415 -17.46 -45.04 24.63
C ALA A 415 -19.00 -44.73 24.85
N TRP A 416 -19.80 -44.62 23.76
CA TRP A 416 -21.29 -44.43 23.72
C TRP A 416 -21.82 -43.06 24.24
N PHE A 417 -22.97 -42.48 23.84
CA PHE A 417 -24.09 -42.75 22.88
C PHE A 417 -24.10 -41.62 21.80
N SER A 418 -24.63 -41.69 20.56
CA SER A 418 -25.84 -42.28 19.93
C SER A 418 -27.12 -41.40 19.95
N ASN A 419 -27.43 -40.77 18.80
CA ASN A 419 -28.73 -40.37 18.19
C ASN A 419 -29.82 -39.60 18.98
N VAL A 420 -30.49 -38.64 18.32
CA VAL A 420 -31.93 -38.68 17.90
C VAL A 420 -32.36 -37.37 17.19
N LEU A 421 -33.47 -37.40 16.42
CA LEU A 421 -34.03 -36.27 15.65
C LEU A 421 -35.14 -35.48 16.40
N GLY A 422 -35.39 -34.24 15.99
CA GLY A 422 -36.63 -33.47 16.29
C GLY A 422 -36.40 -31.94 16.18
N LYS A 423 -36.85 -31.21 15.15
CA LYS A 423 -38.21 -30.74 14.75
C LYS A 423 -38.92 -29.77 15.72
N GLU A 424 -39.30 -28.60 15.17
CA GLU A 424 -40.52 -27.79 15.44
C GLU A 424 -40.91 -27.54 16.94
N LYS A 425 -40.91 -26.31 17.46
CA LYS A 425 -41.87 -25.22 17.10
C LYS A 425 -41.56 -23.87 17.80
N SER A 426 -42.37 -22.85 17.48
CA SER A 426 -42.33 -21.46 17.94
C SER A 426 -43.32 -21.13 19.09
N LEU A 427 -43.31 -19.86 19.54
CA LEU A 427 -44.17 -19.14 20.52
C LEU A 427 -43.44 -18.79 21.86
N PRO A 428 -43.84 -17.75 22.62
CA PRO A 428 -43.30 -16.40 22.39
C PRO A 428 -42.77 -15.70 23.67
N SER A 429 -42.36 -14.43 23.51
CA SER A 429 -41.79 -13.55 24.54
C SER A 429 -42.70 -13.25 25.74
N PRO A 430 -42.13 -12.95 26.92
CA PRO A 430 -42.67 -11.98 27.86
C PRO A 430 -41.96 -10.62 27.73
N GLU A 431 -42.70 -9.53 27.93
CA GLU A 431 -42.17 -8.17 27.99
C GLU A 431 -41.54 -7.87 29.36
N ILE A 432 -40.56 -6.97 29.42
CA ILE A 432 -40.06 -6.40 30.68
C ILE A 432 -40.15 -4.87 30.59
N VAL A 433 -40.85 -4.29 31.56
CA VAL A 433 -41.09 -2.85 31.67
C VAL A 433 -39.90 -2.16 32.34
N CYS A 434 -39.44 -1.04 31.78
CA CYS A 434 -38.47 -0.15 32.42
C CYS A 434 -39.06 1.26 32.58
N VAL A 435 -39.08 1.77 33.81
CA VAL A 435 -39.50 3.15 34.16
C VAL A 435 -38.26 3.92 34.63
N PRO A 436 -38.01 5.15 34.15
CA PRO A 436 -36.77 5.88 34.44
C PRO A 436 -36.90 6.87 35.62
N THR A 437 -35.84 6.97 36.43
CA THR A 437 -35.58 8.09 37.36
C THR A 437 -34.07 8.43 37.40
N PRO A 438 -33.66 9.65 37.81
CA PRO A 438 -32.55 10.35 37.15
C PRO A 438 -31.30 10.55 38.08
N PRO A 439 -30.30 11.40 37.76
CA PRO A 439 -28.92 11.20 38.21
C PRO A 439 -28.60 11.73 39.62
N THR A 440 -27.39 11.43 40.10
CA THR A 440 -26.80 12.06 41.28
C THR A 440 -25.34 12.43 41.00
N GLU A 441 -25.00 13.71 41.10
CA GLU A 441 -23.62 14.19 41.14
C GLU A 441 -23.03 13.98 42.55
N LEU A 442 -21.72 13.74 42.67
CA LEU A 442 -20.78 14.67 43.32
C LEU A 442 -19.41 14.04 43.68
N ARG A 443 -18.35 14.77 43.30
CA ARG A 443 -17.04 14.93 43.96
C ARG A 443 -16.05 13.77 44.03
N THR A 444 -14.80 14.17 43.81
CA THR A 444 -13.55 13.46 44.11
C THR A 444 -13.23 13.45 45.61
N PRO A 445 -12.31 12.56 46.01
CA PRO A 445 -11.19 12.99 46.84
C PRO A 445 -9.85 12.72 46.14
N ALA A 446 -8.82 13.50 46.49
CA ALA A 446 -7.45 13.24 46.06
C ALA A 446 -6.72 12.38 47.11
N TYR A 447 -5.80 11.52 46.64
CA TYR A 447 -4.76 10.92 47.49
C TYR A 447 -3.45 10.81 46.72
N SER A 448 -2.34 11.05 47.41
CA SER A 448 -0.98 10.89 46.90
C SER A 448 -0.26 9.74 47.63
N SER A 449 0.60 9.02 46.91
CA SER A 449 1.73 8.25 47.46
C SER A 449 2.59 7.73 46.29
N HIS A 450 3.77 7.18 46.62
CA HIS A 450 4.91 7.06 45.70
C HIS A 450 5.14 5.66 45.10
N GLN A 451 6.00 5.65 44.07
CA GLN A 451 6.89 4.54 43.66
C GLN A 451 6.25 3.27 43.07
N LYS A 452 6.41 3.10 41.75
CA LYS A 452 7.62 2.44 41.19
C LYS A 452 7.73 2.67 39.68
N CYS A 453 8.88 3.16 39.22
CA CYS A 453 9.20 3.20 37.80
C CYS A 453 9.67 1.82 37.33
N HIS A 454 8.90 1.16 36.48
CA HIS A 454 9.40 0.07 35.63
C HIS A 454 9.49 0.57 34.19
N LEU A 455 10.61 0.29 33.53
CA LEU A 455 10.83 0.68 32.13
C LEU A 455 9.86 -0.08 31.23
N CYS A 456 8.89 0.64 30.65
CA CYS A 456 8.24 0.18 29.43
C CYS A 456 9.21 0.42 28.27
N LEU A 457 9.69 -0.66 27.65
CA LEU A 457 10.47 -0.57 26.41
C LEU A 457 9.54 -0.11 25.28
N LEU A 458 9.69 1.15 24.89
CA LEU A 458 9.05 1.70 23.69
C LEU A 458 9.68 1.06 22.44
N PRO A 459 8.90 0.70 21.41
CA PRO A 459 9.47 0.32 20.12
C PRO A 459 10.25 1.49 19.51
N THR A 460 11.35 1.20 18.83
CA THR A 460 12.24 2.23 18.28
C THR A 460 11.65 2.92 17.03
N PRO A 461 12.03 4.17 16.72
CA PRO A 461 11.44 4.93 15.61
C PRO A 461 11.62 4.34 14.20
N GLN A 462 12.46 3.31 14.02
CA GLN A 462 12.83 2.78 12.70
C GLN A 462 11.72 1.98 11.99
N GLN A 463 10.58 1.71 12.63
CA GLN A 463 9.45 0.99 12.01
C GLN A 463 8.36 1.90 11.42
N SER A 464 8.43 3.23 11.61
CA SER A 464 7.46 4.18 11.02
C SER A 464 7.91 4.81 9.70
N GLU A 465 9.19 4.72 9.34
CA GLU A 465 9.75 5.34 8.13
C GLU A 465 9.36 4.58 6.85
N GLU A 466 9.30 3.24 6.87
CA GLU A 466 8.90 2.43 5.71
C GLU A 466 7.43 2.64 5.29
N ILE A 467 6.55 3.00 6.22
CA ILE A 467 5.13 3.26 5.94
C ILE A 467 4.95 4.61 5.22
N ASN A 468 5.68 5.64 5.63
CA ASN A 468 5.64 6.96 4.97
C ASN A 468 6.30 6.94 3.57
N ALA A 469 7.22 6.01 3.30
CA ALA A 469 7.87 5.83 1.99
C ALA A 469 6.92 5.38 0.84
N GLN A 470 5.62 5.19 1.11
CA GLN A 470 4.64 4.87 0.07
C GLN A 470 4.06 6.08 -0.67
N PHE A 471 4.13 7.30 -0.12
CA PHE A 471 3.48 8.49 -0.71
C PHE A 471 4.40 9.56 -1.28
N THR A 472 5.71 9.51 -1.03
CA THR A 472 6.66 10.56 -1.46
C THR A 472 7.78 10.00 -2.33
N LEU A 473 7.60 10.03 -3.66
CA LEU A 473 8.72 10.04 -4.62
C LEU A 473 8.24 10.42 -6.04
N PHE A 474 8.30 11.72 -6.35
CA PHE A 474 8.28 12.25 -7.70
C PHE A 474 9.70 12.70 -8.07
N CYS A 475 10.23 12.21 -9.19
CA CYS A 475 11.27 12.89 -9.98
C CYS A 475 11.41 12.15 -11.32
N ILE A 476 10.90 12.73 -12.42
CA ILE A 476 11.00 12.15 -13.75
C ILE A 476 12.22 12.76 -14.45
N HIS A 477 13.27 11.97 -14.66
CA HIS A 477 14.25 12.31 -15.69
C HIS A 477 13.73 11.91 -17.06
N ARG A 478 13.68 12.88 -17.99
CA ARG A 478 13.54 12.62 -19.42
C ARG A 478 14.84 12.03 -19.98
N ASN A 479 14.68 11.10 -20.93
CA ASN A 479 15.33 11.15 -22.24
C ASN A 479 14.22 11.02 -23.28
#